data_AF-A0A0G9JV88-F1
#
_entry.id   AF-A0A0G9JV88-F1
#
_cell.length_a   1.000
_cell.length_b   1.000
_cell.length_c   1.000
_cell.angle_alpha   90.00
_cell.angle_beta   90.00
_cell.angle_gamma   90.00
#
_symmetry.space_group_name_H-M   'P 1'
#
loop_
_entity.id
_entity.type
_entity.pdbx_description
1 polymer ?
#
loop_
_entity_poly.entity_id
_entity_poly.type
_entity_poly.pdbx_seq_one_letter_code
_entity_poly.pdbx_strand_id
1 'polypeptide(L)'
;MIDILTKINQKINFQVSLNKKIEDINFILCSKKVFLEDKEIDELIQERKNLESQIIKSKLSFEDKFNDFIYTYADINEAEDIEWFIKDVIPNPSIGVVYGNSGTGKSAIIIELCNQILNNTNHVHVIYIDADMSPNNGMTPS
;
A
#
# COMPACT_ATOMS: atom_id res chain seq x y z
N MET A 1 -7.75 -23.33 -3.48
CA MET A 1 -7.48 -22.14 -4.32
C MET A 1 -8.69 -21.77 -5.18
N ILE A 2 -9.26 -22.73 -5.94
CA ILE A 2 -10.50 -22.55 -6.72
C ILE A 2 -11.69 -22.06 -5.86
N ASP A 3 -11.91 -22.66 -4.68
CA ASP A 3 -13.03 -22.26 -3.80
C ASP A 3 -12.92 -20.83 -3.25
N ILE A 4 -11.69 -20.34 -3.03
CA ILE A 4 -11.46 -18.98 -2.53
C ILE A 4 -11.77 -17.98 -3.64
N LEU A 5 -11.32 -18.25 -4.87
CA LEU A 5 -11.61 -17.42 -6.04
C LEU A 5 -13.12 -17.37 -6.33
N THR A 6 -13.82 -18.50 -6.22
CA THR A 6 -15.28 -18.55 -6.39
C THR A 6 -16.01 -17.69 -5.34
N LYS A 7 -15.61 -17.81 -4.07
CA LYS A 7 -16.18 -16.99 -2.98
C LYS A 7 -15.92 -15.50 -3.17
N ILE A 8 -14.75 -15.12 -3.65
CA ILE A 8 -14.40 -13.72 -3.93
C ILE A 8 -15.25 -13.18 -5.10
N ASN A 9 -15.36 -13.93 -6.19
CA ASN A 9 -16.17 -13.54 -7.35
C ASN A 9 -17.65 -13.38 -6.99
N GLN A 10 -18.19 -14.28 -6.16
CA GLN A 10 -19.56 -14.15 -5.65
C GLN A 10 -19.76 -12.87 -4.85
N LYS A 11 -18.80 -12.50 -3.97
CA LYS A 11 -18.84 -11.26 -3.21
C LYS A 11 -18.78 -10.03 -4.11
N ILE A 12 -17.92 -10.03 -5.12
CA ILE A 12 -17.82 -8.93 -6.10
C ILE A 12 -19.15 -8.75 -6.84
N ASN A 13 -19.70 -9.83 -7.38
CA ASN A 13 -20.97 -9.79 -8.12
C ASN A 13 -22.13 -9.30 -7.25
N PHE A 14 -22.16 -9.71 -5.98
CA PHE A 14 -23.14 -9.22 -5.02
C PHE A 14 -23.04 -7.69 -4.82
N GLN A 15 -21.83 -7.16 -4.63
CA GLN A 15 -21.62 -5.71 -4.46
C GLN A 15 -22.00 -4.90 -5.72
N VAL A 16 -21.69 -5.41 -6.93
CA VAL A 16 -22.12 -4.80 -8.20
C VAL A 16 -23.64 -4.74 -8.31
N SER A 17 -24.33 -5.83 -7.93
CA SER A 17 -25.79 -5.89 -7.94
C SER A 17 -26.43 -4.91 -6.95
N LEU A 18 -25.86 -4.77 -5.74
CA LEU A 18 -26.32 -3.80 -4.74
C LEU A 18 -26.22 -2.36 -5.25
N ASN A 19 -25.07 -1.97 -5.81
CA ASN A 19 -24.86 -0.62 -6.34
C ASN A 19 -25.86 -0.28 -7.45
N LYS A 20 -26.10 -1.22 -8.36
CA LYS A 20 -27.08 -1.03 -9.44
C LYS A 20 -28.50 -0.79 -8.90
N LYS A 21 -28.94 -1.57 -7.91
CA LYS A 21 -30.26 -1.39 -7.29
C LYS A 21 -30.40 -0.02 -6.61
N ILE A 22 -29.34 0.46 -5.96
CA ILE A 22 -29.33 1.79 -5.33
C ILE A 22 -29.40 2.90 -6.38
N GLU A 23 -28.67 2.77 -7.50
CA GLU A 23 -28.76 3.69 -8.62
C GLU A 23 -30.16 3.73 -9.22
N ASP A 24 -30.80 2.58 -9.41
CA ASP A 24 -32.16 2.48 -9.92
C ASP A 24 -33.16 3.18 -8.99
N ILE A 25 -33.05 2.96 -7.67
CA ILE A 25 -33.89 3.65 -6.67
C ILE A 25 -33.64 5.16 -6.70
N ASN A 26 -32.38 5.61 -6.76
CA ASN A 26 -32.05 7.03 -6.85
C ASN A 26 -32.61 7.65 -8.12
N PHE A 27 -32.53 6.96 -9.26
CA PHE A 27 -33.12 7.42 -10.52
C PHE A 27 -34.64 7.59 -10.40
N ILE A 28 -35.33 6.64 -9.76
CA ILE A 28 -36.78 6.73 -9.50
C ILE A 28 -37.09 7.93 -8.59
N LEU A 29 -36.38 8.07 -7.47
CA LEU A 29 -36.57 9.16 -6.51
C LEU A 29 -36.20 10.55 -7.06
N CYS A 30 -35.32 10.64 -8.05
CA CYS A 30 -34.94 11.91 -8.68
C CYS A 30 -35.85 12.25 -9.88
N SER A 31 -36.15 11.28 -10.74
CA SER A 31 -36.77 11.52 -12.05
C SER A 31 -38.27 11.20 -12.09
N LYS A 32 -38.76 10.34 -11.19
CA LYS A 32 -40.13 9.81 -11.23
C LYS A 32 -40.94 10.07 -9.95
N LYS A 33 -40.37 10.81 -8.99
CA LYS A 33 -40.97 11.07 -7.67
C LYS A 33 -42.39 11.65 -7.74
N VAL A 34 -42.67 12.48 -8.74
CA VAL A 34 -43.98 13.12 -8.95
C VAL A 34 -45.10 12.11 -9.23
N PHE A 35 -44.74 10.88 -9.65
CA PHE A 35 -45.70 9.81 -9.96
C PHE A 35 -45.90 8.81 -8.80
N LEU A 36 -45.35 9.10 -7.62
CA LEU A 36 -45.36 8.20 -6.47
C LEU A 36 -46.17 8.79 -5.32
N GLU A 37 -46.82 7.93 -4.54
CA GLU A 37 -47.41 8.32 -3.27
C GLU A 37 -46.33 8.52 -2.19
N ASP A 38 -46.60 9.34 -1.18
CA ASP A 38 -45.67 9.60 -0.08
C ASP A 38 -45.21 8.30 0.61
N LYS A 39 -46.12 7.32 0.72
CA LYS A 39 -45.81 6.00 1.29
C LYS A 39 -44.81 5.22 0.42
N GLU A 40 -44.94 5.25 -0.90
CA GLU A 40 -44.02 4.56 -1.82
C GLU A 40 -42.64 5.23 -1.80
N ILE A 41 -42.60 6.56 -1.67
CA ILE A 41 -41.37 7.33 -1.50
C ILE A 41 -40.66 6.91 -0.21
N ASP A 42 -41.39 6.79 0.89
CA ASP A 42 -40.84 6.35 2.18
C ASP A 42 -40.29 4.92 2.12
N GLU A 43 -41.03 3.99 1.50
CA GLU A 43 -40.58 2.61 1.29
C GLU A 43 -39.28 2.54 0.46
N LEU A 44 -39.18 3.32 -0.62
CA LEU A 44 -37.97 3.41 -1.44
C LEU A 44 -36.78 4.00 -0.68
N ILE A 45 -37.01 5.01 0.16
CA ILE A 45 -35.95 5.60 1.00
C ILE A 45 -35.45 4.59 2.03
N GLN A 46 -36.34 3.82 2.66
CA GLN A 46 -35.96 2.78 3.63
C GLN A 46 -35.20 1.65 2.94
N GLU A 47 -35.67 1.18 1.80
CA GLU A 47 -34.99 0.11 1.05
C GLU A 47 -33.60 0.57 0.58
N ARG A 48 -33.45 1.82 0.13
CA ARG A 48 -32.14 2.39 -0.20
C ARG A 48 -31.19 2.36 1.00
N LYS A 49 -31.64 2.81 2.18
CA LYS A 49 -30.82 2.78 3.41
C LYS A 49 -30.43 1.34 3.80
N ASN A 50 -31.35 0.39 3.67
CA ASN A 50 -31.08 -1.01 3.92
C ASN A 50 -29.98 -1.54 2.97
N LEU A 51 -30.09 -1.27 1.67
CA LEU A 51 -29.08 -1.68 0.68
C LEU A 51 -27.72 -0.98 0.91
N GLU A 52 -27.71 0.31 1.25
CA GLU A 52 -26.48 1.05 1.57
C GLU A 52 -25.74 0.48 2.79
N SER A 53 -26.47 -0.06 3.77
CA SER A 53 -25.88 -0.70 4.95
C SER A 53 -25.15 -2.01 4.63
N GLN A 54 -25.47 -2.65 3.50
CA GLN A 54 -24.86 -3.90 3.02
C GLN A 54 -23.65 -3.68 2.11
N ILE A 55 -23.36 -2.41 1.75
CA ILE A 55 -22.16 -2.07 0.97
C ILE A 55 -20.92 -2.24 1.85
N ILE A 56 -19.92 -2.93 1.33
CA ILE A 56 -18.61 -2.99 1.96
C ILE A 56 -17.89 -1.67 1.70
N LYS A 57 -17.99 -0.74 2.66
CA LYS A 57 -17.16 0.48 2.67
C LYS A 57 -15.84 0.18 3.37
N SER A 58 -14.73 0.56 2.74
CA SER A 58 -13.44 0.67 3.43
C SER A 58 -13.64 1.53 4.68
N LYS A 59 -13.30 1.01 5.86
CA LYS A 59 -13.45 1.72 7.15
C LYS A 59 -12.45 2.87 7.34
N LEU A 60 -11.52 3.05 6.40
CA LEU A 60 -10.50 4.09 6.48
C LEU A 60 -11.01 5.33 5.76
N SER A 61 -10.98 6.48 6.44
CA SER A 61 -11.20 7.77 5.79
C SER A 61 -10.13 8.00 4.71
N PHE A 62 -10.35 8.99 3.83
CA PHE A 62 -9.34 9.32 2.81
C PHE A 62 -8.02 9.71 3.49
N GLU A 63 -8.06 10.61 4.47
CA GLU A 63 -6.92 10.93 5.35
C GLU A 63 -6.24 9.69 5.95
N ASP A 64 -7.01 8.75 6.52
CA ASP A 64 -6.41 7.55 7.15
C ASP A 64 -5.70 6.63 6.15
N LYS A 65 -6.05 6.69 4.86
CA LYS A 65 -5.36 5.92 3.81
C LYS A 65 -4.01 6.53 3.43
N PHE A 66 -3.83 7.83 3.66
CA PHE A 66 -2.62 8.57 3.27
C PHE A 66 -1.73 8.93 4.47
N ASN A 67 -2.25 8.87 5.70
CA ASN A 67 -1.47 9.10 6.93
C ASN A 67 -0.30 8.11 7.09
N ASP A 68 -0.41 6.88 6.58
CA ASP A 68 0.70 5.90 6.65
C ASP A 68 1.94 6.29 5.84
N PHE A 69 1.83 7.30 4.94
CA PHE A 69 2.92 7.69 4.05
C PHE A 69 3.63 8.99 4.45
N ILE A 70 3.00 9.87 5.24
CA ILE A 70 3.52 11.22 5.51
C ILE A 70 3.38 11.55 7.00
N TYR A 71 4.52 11.83 7.64
CA TYR A 71 4.57 12.26 9.05
C TYR A 71 3.88 13.61 9.25
N THR A 72 3.11 13.74 10.33
CA THR A 72 2.55 15.00 10.79
C THR A 72 3.58 15.81 11.59
N TYR A 73 3.28 17.08 11.86
CA TYR A 73 4.12 17.93 12.71
C TYR A 73 4.26 17.38 14.14
N ALA A 74 3.21 16.75 14.67
CA ALA A 74 3.25 16.10 15.98
C ALA A 74 4.20 14.90 15.95
N ASP A 75 4.11 14.05 14.92
CA ASP A 75 4.97 12.87 14.76
C ASP A 75 6.46 13.25 14.68
N ILE A 76 6.79 14.38 14.03
CA ILE A 76 8.17 14.87 13.95
C ILE A 76 8.68 15.36 15.31
N ASN A 77 7.83 16.05 16.09
CA ASN A 77 8.24 16.59 17.39
C ASN A 77 8.34 15.53 18.48
N GLU A 78 7.57 14.45 18.36
CA GLU A 78 7.58 13.31 19.27
C GLU A 78 8.52 12.19 18.80
N ALA A 79 9.23 12.39 17.68
CA ALA A 79 10.16 11.42 17.15
C ALA A 79 11.28 11.12 18.16
N GLU A 80 11.50 9.82 18.40
CA GLU A 80 12.61 9.36 19.23
C GLU A 80 13.96 9.74 18.62
N ASP A 81 14.99 9.79 19.46
CA ASP A 81 16.37 9.96 18.99
C ASP A 81 16.71 8.86 17.98
N ILE A 82 17.47 9.23 16.94
CA ILE A 82 17.86 8.30 15.87
C ILE A 82 18.69 7.15 16.46
N GLU A 83 18.15 5.95 16.42
CA GLU A 83 18.94 4.73 16.65
C GLU A 83 19.80 4.47 15.41
N TRP A 84 21.10 4.29 15.60
CA TRP A 84 22.03 4.07 14.50
C TRP A 84 22.43 2.60 14.39
N PHE A 85 22.25 2.02 13.21
CA PHE A 85 22.82 0.72 12.87
C PHE A 85 24.32 0.85 12.55
N ILE A 86 24.68 1.85 11.73
CA ILE A 86 26.05 2.33 11.54
C ILE A 86 26.05 3.81 11.88
N LYS A 87 26.82 4.19 12.90
CA LYS A 87 26.88 5.56 13.41
C LYS A 87 27.11 6.57 12.29
N ASP A 88 26.24 7.57 12.21
CA ASP A 88 26.27 8.68 11.24
C ASP A 88 26.12 8.26 9.76
N VAL A 89 25.78 6.99 9.48
CA VAL A 89 25.66 6.45 8.10
C VAL A 89 24.33 5.75 7.86
N ILE A 90 23.94 4.80 8.72
CA ILE A 90 22.73 3.98 8.53
C ILE A 90 21.88 4.03 9.82
N PRO A 91 20.69 4.63 9.80
CA PRO A 91 19.74 4.56 10.92
C PRO A 91 19.06 3.18 11.02
N ASN A 92 18.53 2.84 12.18
CA ASN A 92 17.82 1.59 12.47
C ASN A 92 16.35 1.88 12.87
N PRO A 93 15.35 1.22 12.26
CA PRO A 93 15.38 0.52 10.97
C PRO A 93 15.35 1.52 9.81
N SER A 94 15.98 1.22 8.67
CA SER A 94 15.94 2.11 7.50
C SER A 94 16.01 1.40 6.16
N ILE A 95 15.59 2.11 5.11
CA ILE A 95 15.80 1.75 3.71
C ILE A 95 16.63 2.87 3.08
N GLY A 96 17.86 2.55 2.69
CA GLY A 96 18.77 3.48 2.02
C GLY A 96 18.77 3.29 0.51
N VAL A 97 18.83 4.39 -0.25
CA VAL A 97 18.98 4.37 -1.71
C VAL A 97 20.25 5.10 -2.10
N VAL A 98 21.19 4.39 -2.74
CA VAL A 98 22.41 4.95 -3.31
C VAL A 98 22.23 5.05 -4.83
N TYR A 99 22.31 6.25 -5.38
CA TYR A 99 22.09 6.52 -6.81
C TYR A 99 23.24 7.31 -7.43
N GLY A 100 23.40 7.21 -8.76
CA GLY A 100 24.49 7.81 -9.51
C GLY A 100 24.79 7.08 -10.81
N ASN A 101 25.57 7.71 -11.69
CA ASN A 101 25.93 7.16 -13.00
C ASN A 101 26.70 5.83 -12.91
N SER A 102 26.81 5.10 -14.03
CA SER A 102 27.68 3.92 -14.08
C SER A 102 29.13 4.30 -13.77
N GLY A 103 29.86 3.42 -13.06
CA GLY A 103 31.25 3.65 -12.69
C GLY A 103 31.49 4.59 -11.49
N THR A 104 30.46 5.16 -10.86
CA THR A 104 30.64 6.07 -9.71
C THR A 104 30.94 5.37 -8.38
N GLY A 105 31.17 4.06 -8.39
CA GLY A 105 31.53 3.30 -7.18
C GLY A 105 30.38 2.88 -6.28
N LYS A 106 29.10 3.01 -6.71
CA LYS A 106 27.92 2.60 -5.90
C LYS A 106 28.05 1.19 -5.34
N SER A 107 28.36 0.20 -6.19
CA SER A 107 28.51 -1.19 -5.76
C SER A 107 29.67 -1.37 -4.78
N ALA A 108 30.78 -0.64 -4.96
CA ALA A 108 31.91 -0.68 -4.05
C ALA A 108 31.53 -0.14 -2.65
N ILE A 109 30.76 0.95 -2.59
CA ILE A 109 30.24 1.50 -1.32
C ILE A 109 29.33 0.48 -0.64
N ILE A 110 28.38 -0.13 -1.36
CA ILE A 110 27.48 -1.13 -0.78
C ILE A 110 28.26 -2.34 -0.24
N ILE A 111 29.22 -2.86 -1.00
CA ILE A 111 30.07 -3.98 -0.57
C ILE A 111 30.87 -3.63 0.69
N GLU A 112 31.44 -2.44 0.76
CA GLU A 112 32.19 -1.98 1.94
C GLU A 112 31.27 -1.85 3.17
N LEU A 113 30.06 -1.31 3.00
CA LEU A 113 29.08 -1.27 4.09
C LEU A 113 28.69 -2.67 4.56
N CYS A 114 28.46 -3.61 3.64
CA CYS A 114 28.20 -5.02 3.99
C CYS A 114 29.36 -5.62 4.80
N ASN A 115 30.61 -5.35 4.40
CA ASN A 115 31.79 -5.81 5.11
C ASN A 115 31.87 -5.23 6.53
N GLN A 116 31.62 -3.92 6.69
CA GLN A 116 31.59 -3.28 8.01
C GLN A 116 30.49 -3.86 8.91
N ILE A 117 29.30 -4.12 8.36
CA ILE A 117 28.19 -4.71 9.11
C ILE A 117 28.57 -6.10 9.64
N LEU A 118 29.14 -6.95 8.78
CA LEU A 118 29.55 -8.30 9.13
C LEU A 118 30.67 -8.34 10.18
N ASN A 119 31.60 -7.37 10.13
CA ASN A 119 32.74 -7.34 11.05
C ASN A 119 32.40 -6.70 12.40
N ASN A 120 31.43 -5.79 12.46
CA ASN A 120 31.13 -5.02 13.67
C ASN A 120 29.85 -5.46 14.39
N THR A 121 29.05 -6.35 13.79
CA THR A 121 27.76 -6.77 14.36
C THR A 121 27.70 -8.28 14.55
N ASN A 122 27.57 -8.72 15.79
CA ASN A 122 27.39 -10.14 16.09
C ASN A 122 26.00 -10.61 15.63
N HIS A 123 25.93 -11.85 15.15
CA HIS A 123 24.66 -12.51 14.76
C HIS A 123 23.88 -11.81 13.64
N VAL A 124 24.57 -11.22 12.65
CA VAL A 124 23.95 -10.65 11.45
C VAL A 124 24.19 -11.52 10.22
N HIS A 125 23.17 -11.60 9.37
CA HIS A 125 23.28 -12.15 8.02
C HIS A 125 23.00 -11.05 6.98
N VAL A 126 23.89 -10.90 6.01
CA VAL A 126 23.71 -9.97 4.89
C VAL A 126 23.29 -10.76 3.65
N ILE A 127 22.19 -10.35 3.02
CA ILE A 127 21.73 -10.88 1.73
C ILE A 127 22.00 -9.80 0.67
N TYR A 128 22.94 -10.07 -0.23
CA TYR A 128 23.25 -9.19 -1.35
C TYR A 128 22.66 -9.77 -2.65
N ILE A 129 21.84 -8.98 -3.33
CA ILE A 129 21.20 -9.35 -4.59
C ILE A 129 21.76 -8.44 -5.68
N ASP A 130 22.55 -9.02 -6.59
CA ASP A 130 23.01 -8.33 -7.79
C ASP A 130 21.98 -8.50 -8.91
N ALA A 131 21.36 -7.41 -9.35
CA ALA A 131 20.39 -7.42 -10.43
C ALA A 131 21.01 -7.25 -11.83
N ASP A 132 22.23 -6.70 -11.92
CA ASP A 132 22.86 -6.35 -13.20
C ASP A 132 23.76 -7.49 -13.74
N MET A 133 24.19 -8.44 -12.88
CA MET A 133 24.99 -9.64 -13.21
C MET A 133 25.81 -9.49 -14.51
N SER A 134 26.74 -8.54 -14.56
CA SER A 134 27.63 -8.46 -15.73
C SER A 134 28.51 -9.72 -15.73
N PRO A 135 28.47 -10.59 -16.75
CA PRO A 135 29.38 -11.71 -16.80
C PRO A 135 30.80 -11.16 -16.86
N ASN A 136 31.67 -11.62 -15.96
CA ASN A 136 33.11 -11.34 -15.96
C ASN A 136 33.77 -12.03 -17.17
N ASN A 137 33.49 -11.56 -18.38
CA ASN A 137 34.04 -12.06 -19.64
C ASN A 137 35.23 -11.22 -20.11
N GLY A 138 36.20 -10.93 -19.24
CA GLY A 138 37.26 -10.01 -19.66
C GLY A 138 38.44 -9.83 -18.74
N MET A 139 39.01 -10.89 -18.17
CA MET A 139 40.43 -10.92 -17.76
C MET A 139 40.98 -12.33 -17.94
N THR A 140 41.31 -12.71 -19.18
CA THR A 140 42.35 -13.72 -19.41
C THR A 140 43.69 -13.02 -19.18
N PRO A 141 44.57 -13.53 -18.30
CA PRO A 141 45.90 -12.97 -18.15
C PRO A 141 46.69 -13.22 -19.45
N SER A 142 47.21 -12.14 -20.04
CA SER A 142 48.29 -12.18 -21.03
C SER A 142 49.63 -12.40 -20.36
#